data_AF-A0A4Y6UTI9-F1
#
_entry.id   AF-A0A4Y6UTI9-F1
#
_cell.length_a   1.000
_cell.length_b   1.000
_cell.length_c   1.000
_cell.angle_alpha   90.00
_cell.angle_beta   90.00
_cell.angle_gamma   90.00
#
_symmetry.space_group_name_H-M   'P 1'
#
loop_
_entity.id
_entity.type
_entity.pdbx_description
1 polymer ?
#
loop_
_entity_poly.entity_id
_entity_poly.type
_entity_poly.pdbx_seq_one_letter_code
_entity_poly.pdbx_strand_id
1 'polypeptide(L)'
;MDDRSTYRHGDYGHERNQAVLTGYWDFLKYHLLFFLLPAAAAIGLLLLTQRDNVIKLFSLFALTLQFMAGAGDEAAQTDWIDGLFALLQLLAFSALAGLAVRLLSAGLFFLPGLALRGRMNAGTILKTGLRHFFATFFVTLLLGFALGLVNSVLSAIPVINVVAVLLALYAQSMFSIYYDYWFSYNEASGQPIYSGPKERFGVLYGKEGTFWLYALLLSASYLVLLSAFAKPYIQLKIAQRMGMTIK
;
A
#
# COMPACT_ATOMS: atom_id res chain seq x y z
N MET A 1 16.24 -36.09 -40.31
CA MET A 1 14.85 -35.75 -40.70
C MET A 1 14.19 -35.19 -39.48
N ASP A 2 13.79 -33.93 -39.58
CA ASP A 2 13.31 -33.06 -38.51
C ASP A 2 11.89 -33.42 -38.06
N ASP A 3 11.69 -33.60 -36.76
CA ASP A 3 10.38 -33.52 -36.12
C ASP A 3 10.32 -32.28 -35.21
N ARG A 4 10.37 -31.12 -35.89
CA ARG A 4 9.88 -29.85 -35.37
C ARG A 4 8.57 -29.55 -36.09
N SER A 5 7.45 -29.81 -35.44
CA SER A 5 6.22 -28.99 -35.52
C SER A 5 5.04 -29.82 -35.04
N THR A 6 4.37 -29.35 -33.98
CA THR A 6 2.91 -29.41 -33.78
C THR A 6 2.54 -28.99 -32.35
N TYR A 7 3.10 -27.87 -31.87
CA TYR A 7 2.35 -27.03 -30.94
C TYR A 7 1.67 -25.95 -31.75
N ARG A 8 0.49 -26.35 -32.22
CA ARG A 8 -0.50 -25.55 -32.92
C ARG A 8 -0.75 -24.27 -32.12
N HIS A 9 -0.39 -23.15 -32.72
CA HIS A 9 -0.85 -21.82 -32.34
C HIS A 9 -2.38 -21.86 -32.21
N GLY A 10 -2.86 -21.91 -30.97
CA GLY A 10 -4.24 -21.60 -30.65
C GLY A 10 -4.42 -20.08 -30.74
N ASP A 11 -4.97 -19.64 -31.86
CA ASP A 11 -5.90 -18.51 -31.98
C ASP A 11 -5.87 -17.44 -30.89
N TYR A 12 -4.78 -16.65 -30.85
CA TYR A 12 -4.79 -15.30 -30.28
C TYR A 12 -5.27 -14.27 -31.32
N GLY A 13 -6.25 -14.65 -32.15
CA GLY A 13 -6.62 -13.94 -33.38
C GLY A 13 -7.83 -13.02 -33.28
N HIS A 14 -8.69 -13.11 -32.25
CA HIS A 14 -10.01 -12.44 -32.29
C HIS A 14 -10.51 -11.76 -31.01
N GLU A 15 -9.62 -11.19 -30.19
CA GLU A 15 -10.02 -10.13 -29.23
C GLU A 15 -9.08 -8.93 -29.31
N ARG A 16 -8.93 -8.40 -30.53
CA ARG A 16 -8.54 -7.00 -30.78
C ARG A 16 -9.68 -6.04 -30.42
N ASN A 17 -10.37 -6.29 -29.30
CA ASN A 17 -11.15 -5.23 -28.67
C ASN A 17 -10.11 -4.31 -28.05
N GLN A 18 -9.87 -3.17 -28.71
CA GLN A 18 -9.24 -2.01 -28.12
C GLN A 18 -9.66 -1.97 -26.65
N ALA A 19 -8.68 -2.18 -25.76
CA ALA A 19 -8.89 -2.02 -24.33
C ALA A 19 -9.59 -0.67 -24.16
N VAL A 20 -10.88 -0.69 -23.84
CA VAL A 20 -11.58 0.49 -23.35
C VAL A 20 -10.78 0.84 -22.12
N LEU A 21 -9.86 1.80 -22.27
CA LEU A 21 -8.99 2.27 -21.22
C LEU A 21 -9.94 2.72 -20.12
N THR A 22 -10.13 1.84 -19.14
CA THR A 22 -10.98 2.08 -17.98
C THR A 22 -10.60 3.42 -17.41
N GLY A 23 -11.60 4.30 -17.27
CA GLY A 23 -11.37 5.68 -16.91
C GLY A 23 -10.83 5.77 -15.48
N TYR A 24 -10.31 6.94 -15.11
CA TYR A 24 -9.91 7.23 -13.73
C TYR A 24 -10.97 6.80 -12.70
N TRP A 25 -12.25 7.02 -13.02
CA TRP A 25 -13.39 6.62 -12.19
C TRP A 25 -13.46 5.14 -11.88
N ASP A 26 -13.02 4.29 -12.80
CA ASP A 26 -13.01 2.84 -12.58
C ASP A 26 -11.92 2.41 -11.61
N PHE A 27 -10.78 3.10 -11.58
CA PHE A 27 -9.75 2.86 -10.55
C PHE A 27 -10.19 3.41 -9.20
N LEU A 28 -10.77 4.62 -9.19
CA LEU A 28 -11.23 5.28 -7.98
C LEU A 28 -12.32 4.47 -7.28
N LYS A 29 -13.34 3.98 -7.99
CA LYS A 29 -14.44 3.22 -7.37
C LYS A 29 -13.95 1.98 -6.62
N TYR A 30 -12.97 1.27 -7.16
CA TYR A 30 -12.42 0.08 -6.50
C TYR A 30 -11.49 0.43 -5.34
N HIS A 31 -10.74 1.53 -5.44
CA HIS A 31 -9.98 2.06 -4.30
C HIS A 31 -10.88 2.47 -3.14
N LEU A 32 -11.99 3.15 -3.44
CA LEU A 32 -12.97 3.51 -2.42
C LEU A 32 -13.57 2.25 -1.79
N LEU A 33 -14.01 1.30 -2.60
CA LEU A 33 -14.69 0.08 -2.14
C LEU A 33 -13.79 -0.87 -1.32
N PHE A 34 -12.56 -1.12 -1.78
CA PHE A 34 -11.69 -2.14 -1.20
C PHE A 34 -10.64 -1.62 -0.23
N PHE A 35 -10.41 -0.30 -0.18
CA PHE A 35 -9.45 0.31 0.73
C PHE A 35 -10.08 1.37 1.63
N LEU A 36 -10.66 2.43 1.08
CA LEU A 36 -11.11 3.56 1.90
C LEU A 36 -12.28 3.18 2.82
N LEU A 37 -13.29 2.49 2.30
CA LEU A 37 -14.48 2.09 3.05
C LEU A 37 -14.11 1.09 4.16
N PRO A 38 -13.35 0.01 3.89
CA PRO A 38 -12.88 -0.89 4.94
C PRO A 38 -11.98 -0.20 5.96
N ALA A 39 -11.08 0.71 5.54
CA ALA A 39 -10.22 1.44 6.46
C ALA A 39 -11.02 2.38 7.36
N ALA A 40 -11.98 3.13 6.81
CA ALA A 40 -12.86 4.00 7.59
C ALA A 40 -13.72 3.20 8.58
N ALA A 41 -14.27 2.06 8.16
CA ALA A 41 -15.01 1.16 9.03
C ALA A 41 -14.12 0.57 10.14
N ALA A 42 -12.90 0.15 9.81
CA ALA A 42 -11.93 -0.37 10.77
C ALA A 42 -11.54 0.68 11.82
N ILE A 43 -11.26 1.92 11.40
CA ILE A 43 -10.96 3.03 12.31
C ILE A 43 -12.17 3.37 13.18
N GLY A 44 -13.36 3.44 12.59
CA GLY A 44 -14.60 3.70 13.35
C GLY A 44 -14.87 2.62 14.39
N LEU A 45 -14.74 1.34 14.03
CA LEU A 45 -14.88 0.22 14.95
C LEU A 45 -13.81 0.24 16.04
N LEU A 46 -12.56 0.55 15.72
CA LEU A 46 -11.49 0.70 16.71
C LEU A 46 -11.83 1.81 17.71
N LEU A 47 -12.27 2.97 17.23
CA LEU A 47 -12.65 4.09 18.11
C LEU A 47 -13.86 3.76 18.98
N LEU A 48 -14.81 2.97 18.49
CA LEU A 48 -16.00 2.55 19.26
C LEU A 48 -15.67 1.46 20.28
N THR A 49 -14.88 0.46 19.91
CA THR A 49 -14.62 -0.74 20.75
C THR A 49 -13.45 -0.56 21.69
N GLN A 50 -12.49 0.30 21.36
CA GLN A 50 -11.28 0.56 22.15
C GLN A 50 -11.23 1.98 22.70
N ARG A 51 -12.38 2.67 22.76
CA ARG A 51 -12.52 4.05 23.23
C ARG A 51 -11.79 4.28 24.55
N ASP A 52 -12.03 3.43 25.54
CA ASP A 52 -11.50 3.60 26.89
C ASP A 52 -9.98 3.44 26.90
N ASN A 53 -9.44 2.51 26.11
CA ASN A 53 -8.00 2.35 25.94
C ASN A 53 -7.36 3.58 25.26
N VAL A 54 -8.03 4.17 24.26
CA VAL A 54 -7.57 5.41 23.60
C VAL A 54 -7.57 6.57 24.60
N ILE A 55 -8.65 6.75 25.36
CA ILE A 55 -8.77 7.79 26.39
C ILE A 55 -7.66 7.62 27.44
N LYS A 56 -7.42 6.40 27.90
CA LYS A 56 -6.40 6.07 28.90
C LYS A 56 -4.99 6.42 28.44
N LEU A 57 -4.65 6.14 27.19
CA LEU A 57 -3.35 6.54 26.65
C LEU A 57 -3.23 8.06 26.51
N PHE A 58 -4.29 8.74 26.08
CA PHE A 58 -4.31 10.21 26.01
C PHE A 58 -4.18 10.85 27.39
N SER A 59 -4.83 10.30 28.43
CA SER A 59 -4.70 10.81 29.80
C SER A 59 -3.28 10.60 30.35
N LEU A 60 -2.66 9.44 30.10
CA LEU A 60 -1.27 9.18 30.49
C LEU A 60 -0.28 10.10 29.77
N PHE A 61 -0.49 10.34 28.47
CA PHE A 61 0.31 11.29 27.71
C PHE A 61 0.18 12.72 28.25
N ALA A 62 -1.04 13.16 28.54
CA ALA A 62 -1.27 14.48 29.13
C ALA A 62 -0.62 14.62 30.51
N LEU A 63 -0.69 13.58 31.34
CA LEU A 63 -0.06 13.56 32.66
C LEU A 63 1.47 13.59 32.56
N THR A 64 2.05 12.88 31.58
CA THR A 64 3.49 12.96 31.27
C THR A 64 3.90 14.38 30.90
N LEU A 65 3.10 15.08 30.08
CA LEU A 65 3.36 16.48 29.71
C LEU A 65 3.24 17.42 30.92
N GLN A 66 2.24 17.22 31.79
CA GLN A 66 2.08 18.02 33.02
C GLN A 66 3.23 17.83 33.99
N PHE A 67 3.71 16.59 34.16
CA PHE A 67 4.89 16.29 34.96
C PHE A 67 6.15 16.95 34.39
N MET A 68 6.39 16.84 33.07
CA MET A 68 7.52 17.49 32.40
C MET A 68 7.44 19.04 32.48
N ALA A 69 6.24 19.61 32.58
CA ALA A 69 6.01 21.03 32.77
C ALA A 69 6.12 21.48 34.25
N GLY A 70 6.41 20.56 35.18
CA GLY A 70 6.56 20.83 36.61
C GLY A 70 5.24 21.13 37.33
N ALA A 71 4.09 20.76 36.76
CA ALA A 71 2.76 21.14 37.25
C ALA A 71 1.85 19.93 37.56
N GLY A 72 2.40 18.71 37.66
CA GLY A 72 1.62 17.50 37.91
C GLY A 72 2.34 16.49 38.81
N ASP A 73 1.56 15.65 39.46
CA ASP A 73 2.07 14.50 40.22
C ASP A 73 2.54 13.40 39.26
N GLU A 74 3.53 12.63 39.70
CA GLU A 74 4.04 11.48 38.96
C GLU A 74 2.97 10.39 38.89
N ALA A 75 2.76 9.78 37.71
CA ALA A 75 1.80 8.69 37.56
C ALA A 75 2.21 7.50 38.43
N ALA A 76 1.24 6.85 39.09
CA ALA A 76 1.51 5.66 39.88
C ALA A 76 2.03 4.53 38.98
N GLN A 77 2.87 3.65 39.54
CA GLN A 77 3.38 2.48 38.80
C GLN A 77 2.26 1.62 38.21
N THR A 78 1.12 1.52 38.91
CA THR A 78 -0.07 0.83 38.42
C THR A 78 -0.62 1.47 37.15
N ASP A 79 -0.67 2.80 37.05
CA ASP A 79 -1.17 3.52 35.88
C ASP A 79 -0.31 3.26 34.64
N TRP A 80 1.00 3.12 34.81
CA TRP A 80 1.93 2.79 33.73
C TRP A 80 1.76 1.36 33.21
N ILE A 81 1.60 0.38 34.11
CA ILE A 81 1.35 -1.02 33.74
C ILE A 81 0.04 -1.13 32.96
N ASP A 82 -0.99 -0.48 33.48
CA ASP A 82 -2.31 -0.38 32.90
C ASP A 82 -2.32 0.32 31.53
N GLY A 83 -1.51 1.36 31.37
CA GLY A 83 -1.26 2.04 30.10
C GLY A 83 -0.55 1.15 29.09
N LEU A 84 0.46 0.38 29.53
CA LEU A 84 1.15 -0.57 28.68
C LEU A 84 0.21 -1.66 28.17
N PHE A 85 -0.67 -2.21 29.02
CA PHE A 85 -1.68 -3.18 28.59
C PHE A 85 -2.67 -2.56 27.59
N ALA A 86 -3.14 -1.34 27.83
CA ALA A 86 -4.01 -0.62 26.89
C ALA A 86 -3.31 -0.39 25.54
N LEU A 87 -2.03 -0.04 25.54
CA LEU A 87 -1.21 0.11 24.33
C LEU A 87 -1.09 -1.21 23.57
N LEU A 88 -0.76 -2.31 24.25
CA LEU A 88 -0.63 -3.64 23.63
C LEU A 88 -1.96 -4.11 23.03
N GLN A 89 -3.08 -3.89 23.72
CA GLN A 89 -4.41 -4.19 23.19
C GLN A 89 -4.72 -3.36 21.95
N LEU A 90 -4.46 -2.04 21.99
CA LEU A 90 -4.67 -1.17 20.83
C LEU A 90 -3.80 -1.57 19.64
N LEU A 91 -2.54 -1.95 19.86
CA LEU A 91 -1.66 -2.47 18.81
C LEU A 91 -2.19 -3.77 18.22
N ALA A 92 -2.65 -4.71 19.06
CA ALA A 92 -3.20 -5.99 18.61
C ALA A 92 -4.48 -5.80 17.78
N PHE A 93 -5.43 -4.97 18.26
CA PHE A 93 -6.65 -4.64 17.52
C PHE A 93 -6.34 -3.90 16.21
N SER A 94 -5.41 -2.94 16.23
CA SER A 94 -4.96 -2.23 15.02
C SER A 94 -4.33 -3.18 14.01
N ALA A 95 -3.53 -4.15 14.46
CA ALA A 95 -2.90 -5.14 13.60
C ALA A 95 -3.93 -6.06 12.94
N LEU A 96 -4.93 -6.54 13.70
CA LEU A 96 -6.02 -7.37 13.17
C LEU A 96 -6.88 -6.59 12.16
N ALA A 97 -7.25 -5.36 12.51
CA ALA A 97 -8.00 -4.47 11.63
C ALA A 97 -7.22 -4.15 10.34
N GLY A 98 -5.92 -3.84 10.49
CA GLY A 98 -5.00 -3.63 9.37
C GLY A 98 -4.89 -4.85 8.46
N LEU A 99 -4.81 -6.06 9.03
CA LEU A 99 -4.78 -7.32 8.29
C LEU A 99 -6.09 -7.53 7.49
N ALA A 100 -7.24 -7.25 8.09
CA ALA A 100 -8.53 -7.36 7.40
C ALA A 100 -8.66 -6.37 6.24
N VAL A 101 -8.30 -5.10 6.45
CA VAL A 101 -8.25 -4.08 5.39
C VAL A 101 -7.26 -4.51 4.30
N ARG A 102 -6.13 -5.08 4.69
CA ARG A 102 -5.10 -5.55 3.76
C ARG A 102 -5.57 -6.70 2.89
N LEU A 103 -6.33 -7.64 3.46
CA LEU A 103 -6.93 -8.76 2.74
C LEU A 103 -7.87 -8.29 1.64
N LEU A 104 -8.73 -7.31 1.95
CA LEU A 104 -9.67 -6.72 1.00
C LEU A 104 -8.97 -5.87 -0.07
N SER A 105 -7.95 -5.12 0.32
CA SER A 105 -7.22 -4.21 -0.57
C SER A 105 -6.09 -4.87 -1.37
N ALA A 106 -5.72 -6.13 -1.10
CA ALA A 106 -4.62 -6.81 -1.77
C ALA A 106 -4.81 -6.89 -3.29
N GLY A 107 -6.06 -7.01 -3.76
CA GLY A 107 -6.39 -6.99 -5.18
C GLY A 107 -6.04 -5.68 -5.89
N LEU A 108 -5.92 -4.57 -5.15
CA LEU A 108 -5.70 -3.24 -5.73
C LEU A 108 -4.31 -3.10 -6.38
N PHE A 109 -3.31 -3.88 -5.98
CA PHE A 109 -2.00 -3.87 -6.66
C PHE A 109 -2.06 -4.35 -8.10
N PHE A 110 -3.06 -5.16 -8.43
CA PHE A 110 -3.20 -5.80 -9.73
C PHE A 110 -4.13 -5.03 -10.66
N LEU A 111 -4.74 -3.93 -10.18
CA LEU A 111 -5.67 -3.12 -10.97
C LEU A 111 -5.08 -2.71 -12.33
N PRO A 112 -3.85 -2.18 -12.42
CA PRO A 112 -3.25 -1.86 -13.72
C PRO A 112 -3.22 -3.03 -14.71
N GLY A 113 -2.83 -4.23 -14.24
CA GLY A 113 -2.79 -5.44 -15.07
C GLY A 113 -4.19 -5.96 -15.44
N LEU A 114 -5.15 -5.86 -14.53
CA LEU A 114 -6.56 -6.24 -14.76
C LEU A 114 -7.26 -5.29 -15.73
N ALA A 115 -6.99 -3.99 -15.64
CA ALA A 115 -7.47 -2.95 -16.55
C ALA A 115 -7.01 -3.23 -17.99
N LEU A 116 -5.72 -3.54 -18.17
CA LEU A 116 -5.16 -3.87 -19.48
C LEU A 116 -5.80 -5.09 -20.14
N ARG A 117 -6.22 -6.07 -19.33
CA ARG A 117 -6.89 -7.28 -19.80
C ARG A 117 -8.41 -7.11 -19.93
N GLY A 118 -8.97 -5.95 -19.62
CA GLY A 118 -10.43 -5.72 -19.62
C GLY A 118 -11.18 -6.51 -18.54
N ARG A 119 -10.50 -6.96 -17.48
CA ARG A 119 -11.07 -7.84 -16.42
C ARG A 119 -11.29 -7.11 -15.10
N MET A 120 -11.51 -5.80 -15.15
CA MET A 120 -11.61 -4.96 -13.96
C MET A 120 -13.03 -5.01 -13.34
N ASN A 121 -13.35 -6.13 -12.68
CA ASN A 121 -14.57 -6.33 -11.91
C ASN A 121 -14.26 -6.71 -10.44
N ALA A 122 -15.18 -6.39 -9.53
CA ALA A 122 -14.99 -6.59 -8.09
C ALA A 122 -14.60 -8.02 -7.71
N GLY A 123 -15.27 -9.03 -8.29
CA GLY A 123 -15.00 -10.43 -8.01
C GLY A 123 -13.60 -10.87 -8.46
N THR A 124 -13.13 -10.40 -9.62
CA THR A 124 -11.80 -10.70 -10.14
C THR A 124 -10.73 -10.03 -9.29
N ILE A 125 -10.93 -8.75 -8.92
CA ILE A 125 -10.02 -8.02 -8.04
C ILE A 125 -9.84 -8.77 -6.71
N LEU A 126 -10.95 -9.17 -6.07
CA LEU A 126 -10.90 -9.90 -4.82
C LEU A 126 -10.25 -11.28 -4.97
N LYS A 127 -10.61 -12.04 -6.02
CA LYS A 127 -10.03 -13.37 -6.29
C LYS A 127 -8.53 -13.30 -6.54
N THR A 128 -8.07 -12.35 -7.35
CA THR A 128 -6.64 -12.12 -7.62
C THR A 128 -5.92 -11.68 -6.35
N GLY A 129 -6.52 -10.79 -5.56
CA GLY A 129 -6.00 -10.36 -4.27
C GLY A 129 -5.81 -11.52 -3.29
N LEU A 130 -6.83 -12.38 -3.13
CA LEU A 130 -6.77 -13.54 -2.25
C LEU A 130 -5.73 -14.58 -2.72
N ARG A 131 -5.68 -14.87 -4.02
CA ARG A 131 -4.70 -15.80 -4.62
C ARG A 131 -3.26 -15.40 -4.30
N HIS A 132 -3.00 -14.10 -4.22
CA HIS A 132 -1.66 -13.53 -4.09
C HIS A 132 -1.46 -12.77 -2.78
N PHE A 133 -2.36 -12.97 -1.81
CA PHE A 133 -2.38 -12.23 -0.57
C PHE A 133 -1.09 -12.38 0.21
N PHE A 134 -0.69 -13.61 0.53
CA PHE A 134 0.55 -13.86 1.27
C PHE A 134 1.76 -13.27 0.54
N ALA A 135 1.79 -13.42 -0.77
CA ALA A 135 2.92 -12.95 -1.55
C ALA A 135 3.12 -11.44 -1.49
N THR A 136 2.04 -10.70 -1.72
CA THR A 136 2.03 -9.24 -1.63
C THR A 136 2.20 -8.76 -0.20
N PHE A 137 1.56 -9.42 0.78
CA PHE A 137 1.63 -9.10 2.19
C PHE A 137 3.08 -9.15 2.71
N PHE A 138 3.76 -10.29 2.56
CA PHE A 138 5.12 -10.48 3.07
C PHE A 138 6.11 -9.49 2.46
N VAL A 139 6.03 -9.22 1.15
CA VAL A 139 6.92 -8.25 0.49
C VAL A 139 6.69 -6.85 1.03
N THR A 140 5.43 -6.43 1.15
CA THR A 140 5.12 -5.09 1.69
C THR A 140 5.47 -4.96 3.17
N LEU A 141 5.35 -6.04 3.95
CA LEU A 141 5.69 -6.05 5.37
C LEU A 141 7.21 -5.99 5.58
N LEU A 142 7.98 -6.80 4.86
CA LEU A 142 9.44 -6.81 4.96
C LEU A 142 10.03 -5.43 4.64
N LEU A 143 9.50 -4.80 3.60
CA LEU A 143 10.00 -3.50 3.18
C LEU A 143 9.49 -2.35 4.06
N GLY A 144 8.25 -2.45 4.57
CA GLY A 144 7.75 -1.55 5.61
C GLY A 144 8.60 -1.63 6.88
N PHE A 145 9.01 -2.83 7.27
CA PHE A 145 9.92 -3.04 8.40
C PHE A 145 11.31 -2.44 8.14
N ALA A 146 11.88 -2.64 6.96
CA ALA A 146 13.17 -2.06 6.59
C ALA A 146 13.13 -0.52 6.60
N LEU A 147 12.09 0.09 6.01
CA LEU A 147 11.90 1.55 6.04
C LEU A 147 11.68 2.07 7.46
N GLY A 148 10.90 1.35 8.28
CA GLY A 148 10.67 1.68 9.67
C GLY A 148 11.97 1.71 10.48
N LEU A 149 12.80 0.69 10.36
CA LEU A 149 14.11 0.64 11.01
C LEU A 149 15.02 1.79 10.59
N VAL A 150 15.13 2.06 9.29
CA VAL A 150 15.93 3.18 8.78
C VAL A 150 15.41 4.50 9.33
N ASN A 151 14.09 4.72 9.33
CA ASN A 151 13.48 5.93 9.85
C ASN A 151 13.73 6.09 11.37
N SER A 152 13.64 5.01 12.15
CA SER A 152 13.96 5.03 13.59
C SER A 152 15.41 5.42 13.84
N VAL A 153 16.36 4.87 13.09
CA VAL A 153 17.78 5.23 13.21
C VAL A 153 18.02 6.70 12.84
N LEU A 154 17.43 7.17 11.75
CA LEU A 154 17.59 8.56 11.30
C LEU A 154 16.91 9.57 12.24
N SER A 155 15.80 9.18 12.88
CA SER A 155 15.07 10.03 13.82
C SER A 155 15.83 10.32 15.12
N ALA A 156 16.86 9.52 15.45
CA ALA A 156 17.73 9.75 16.59
C ALA A 156 18.59 11.02 16.45
N ILE A 157 18.64 11.63 15.26
CA ILE A 157 19.39 12.86 14.99
C ILE A 157 18.42 14.06 14.94
N PRO A 158 18.40 14.96 15.95
CA PRO A 158 17.35 15.97 16.13
C PRO A 158 17.13 16.91 14.93
N VAL A 159 18.21 17.32 14.25
CA VAL A 159 18.15 18.26 13.11
C VAL A 159 17.72 17.55 11.81
N ILE A 160 17.97 16.25 11.70
CA ILE A 160 17.68 15.47 10.49
C ILE A 160 16.27 14.87 10.54
N ASN A 161 15.64 14.83 11.71
CA ASN A 161 14.38 14.13 11.93
C ASN A 161 13.25 14.54 10.96
N VAL A 162 13.06 15.84 10.72
CA VAL A 162 12.03 16.32 9.76
C VAL A 162 12.33 15.88 8.33
N VAL A 163 13.59 15.98 7.90
CA VAL A 163 14.01 15.56 6.55
C VAL A 163 13.92 14.04 6.43
N ALA A 164 14.28 13.29 7.47
CA ALA A 164 14.18 11.84 7.51
C ALA A 164 12.74 11.36 7.35
N VAL A 165 11.78 12.00 8.04
CA VAL A 165 10.34 11.69 7.90
C VAL A 165 9.87 11.94 6.47
N LEU A 166 10.26 13.07 5.86
CA LEU A 166 9.91 13.37 4.46
C LEU A 166 10.51 12.37 3.47
N LEU A 167 11.77 11.96 3.68
CA LEU A 167 12.44 10.94 2.89
C LEU A 167 11.79 9.57 3.06
N ALA A 168 11.38 9.20 4.28
CA ALA A 168 10.69 7.95 4.57
C ALA A 168 9.33 7.91 3.86
N LEU A 169 8.55 9.00 3.92
CA LEU A 169 7.28 9.13 3.19
C LEU A 169 7.47 9.02 1.68
N TYR A 170 8.51 9.67 1.14
CA TYR A 170 8.83 9.60 -0.28
C TYR A 170 9.24 8.19 -0.71
N ALA A 171 10.13 7.53 0.04
CA ALA A 171 10.52 6.16 -0.22
C ALA A 171 9.31 5.22 -0.16
N GLN A 172 8.45 5.36 0.84
CA GLN A 172 7.22 4.58 0.96
C GLN A 172 6.29 4.77 -0.25
N SER A 173 6.13 6.01 -0.73
CA SER A 173 5.40 6.29 -1.97
C SER A 173 6.02 5.60 -3.18
N MET A 174 7.34 5.70 -3.34
CA MET A 174 8.04 5.02 -4.43
C MET A 174 7.79 3.51 -4.41
N PHE A 175 7.96 2.87 -3.26
CA PHE A 175 7.75 1.45 -3.14
C PHE A 175 6.28 1.05 -3.37
N SER A 176 5.32 1.86 -2.93
CA SER A 176 3.90 1.62 -3.25
C SER A 176 3.64 1.59 -4.76
N ILE A 177 4.17 2.57 -5.50
CA ILE A 177 4.02 2.65 -6.96
C ILE A 177 4.75 1.49 -7.64
N TYR A 178 5.95 1.18 -7.16
CA TYR A 178 6.74 0.06 -7.65
C TYR A 178 6.02 -1.29 -7.49
N TYR A 179 5.36 -1.53 -6.35
CA TYR A 179 4.57 -2.75 -6.14
C TYR A 179 3.36 -2.83 -7.04
N ASP A 180 2.63 -1.72 -7.21
CA ASP A 180 1.50 -1.64 -8.14
C ASP A 180 1.95 -2.02 -9.56
N TYR A 181 3.12 -1.56 -10.01
CA TYR A 181 3.67 -1.92 -11.32
C TYR A 181 4.17 -3.36 -11.38
N TRP A 182 5.02 -3.77 -10.44
CA TRP A 182 5.70 -5.06 -10.46
C TRP A 182 4.70 -6.23 -10.38
N PHE A 183 3.78 -6.18 -9.43
CA PHE A 183 2.78 -7.23 -9.25
C PHE A 183 1.79 -7.26 -10.40
N SER A 184 1.31 -6.11 -10.86
CA SER A 184 0.45 -6.03 -12.05
C SER A 184 1.12 -6.58 -13.29
N TYR A 185 2.38 -6.22 -13.53
CA TYR A 185 3.12 -6.68 -14.70
C TYR A 185 3.27 -8.19 -14.70
N ASN A 186 3.72 -8.77 -13.60
CA ASN A 186 3.95 -10.20 -13.55
C ASN A 186 2.65 -10.99 -13.71
N GLU A 187 1.54 -10.53 -13.10
CA GLU A 187 0.22 -11.13 -13.32
C GLU A 187 -0.25 -10.97 -14.77
N ALA A 188 -0.03 -9.80 -15.39
CA ALA A 188 -0.38 -9.50 -16.77
C ALA A 188 0.48 -10.26 -17.80
N SER A 189 1.69 -10.68 -17.45
CA SER A 189 2.57 -11.50 -18.28
C SER A 189 2.54 -12.99 -17.93
N GLY A 190 1.73 -13.40 -16.94
CA GLY A 190 1.66 -14.80 -16.47
C GLY A 190 2.95 -15.29 -15.80
N GLN A 191 3.81 -14.37 -15.35
CA GLN A 191 5.04 -14.69 -14.64
C GLN A 191 4.77 -14.86 -13.14
N PRO A 192 5.61 -15.61 -12.41
CA PRO A 192 5.56 -15.62 -10.96
C PRO A 192 5.66 -14.20 -10.39
N ILE A 193 4.91 -13.91 -9.32
CA ILE A 193 4.81 -12.55 -8.76
C ILE A 193 6.16 -11.96 -8.36
N TYR A 194 7.08 -12.80 -7.91
CA TYR A 194 8.40 -12.38 -7.47
C TYR A 194 9.45 -12.27 -8.59
N SER A 195 9.05 -12.46 -9.85
CA SER A 195 10.00 -12.48 -10.96
C SER A 195 10.51 -11.08 -11.30
N GLY A 196 11.83 -10.98 -11.47
CA GLY A 196 12.53 -9.82 -12.03
C GLY A 196 12.38 -8.48 -11.30
N PRO A 197 12.48 -8.40 -9.95
CA PRO A 197 12.27 -7.14 -9.24
C PRO A 197 13.21 -6.02 -9.71
N LYS A 198 14.49 -6.33 -9.92
CA LYS A 198 15.51 -5.35 -10.32
C LYS A 198 15.22 -4.78 -11.70
N GLU A 199 14.87 -5.63 -12.66
CA GLU A 199 14.53 -5.22 -14.02
C GLU A 199 13.29 -4.32 -14.02
N ARG A 200 12.27 -4.67 -13.23
CA ARG A 200 11.01 -3.91 -13.16
C ARG A 200 11.22 -2.54 -12.54
N PHE A 201 12.09 -2.43 -11.55
CA PHE A 201 12.45 -1.14 -10.95
C PHE A 201 13.12 -0.23 -11.98
N GLY A 202 14.10 -0.77 -12.72
CA GLY A 202 14.79 -0.03 -13.79
C GLY A 202 13.85 0.42 -14.92
N VAL A 203 12.87 -0.39 -15.29
CA VAL A 203 11.88 -0.02 -16.32
C VAL A 203 10.96 1.11 -15.85
N LEU A 204 10.55 1.10 -14.57
CA LEU A 204 9.63 2.09 -14.03
C LEU A 204 10.31 3.45 -13.78
N TYR A 205 11.55 3.42 -13.26
CA TYR A 205 12.25 4.62 -12.79
C TYR A 205 13.42 5.07 -13.68
N GLY A 206 13.82 4.31 -14.70
CA GLY A 206 15.13 4.48 -15.35
C GLY A 206 15.26 5.54 -16.47
N LYS A 207 14.20 5.85 -17.25
CA LYS A 207 14.37 6.66 -18.48
C LYS A 207 13.63 7.98 -18.53
N GLU A 208 12.48 8.12 -17.87
CA GLU A 208 11.59 9.28 -18.11
C GLU A 208 11.34 10.16 -16.88
N GLY A 209 11.85 9.81 -15.69
CA GLY A 209 11.67 10.64 -14.49
C GLY A 209 10.23 10.73 -13.94
N THR A 210 9.22 10.46 -14.76
CA THR A 210 7.79 10.71 -14.51
C THR A 210 7.27 10.02 -13.25
N PHE A 211 7.67 8.76 -13.02
CA PHE A 211 7.25 8.02 -11.82
C PHE A 211 7.94 8.47 -10.53
N TRP A 212 9.11 9.12 -10.61
CA TRP A 212 9.71 9.79 -9.45
C TRP A 212 8.86 10.99 -9.02
N LEU A 213 8.39 11.78 -10.00
CA LEU A 213 7.48 12.90 -9.73
C LEU A 213 6.14 12.40 -9.17
N TYR A 214 5.60 11.30 -9.69
CA TYR A 214 4.38 10.69 -9.13
C TYR A 214 4.57 10.18 -7.70
N ALA A 215 5.75 9.67 -7.34
CA ALA A 215 6.06 9.31 -5.96
C ALA A 215 6.07 10.55 -5.05
N LEU A 216 6.57 11.69 -5.54
CA LEU A 216 6.59 12.95 -4.80
C LEU A 216 5.17 13.50 -4.60
N LEU A 217 4.34 13.45 -5.64
CA LEU A 217 2.93 13.84 -5.54
C LEU A 217 2.17 12.91 -4.58
N LEU A 218 2.44 11.61 -4.62
CA LEU A 218 1.84 10.65 -3.70
C LEU A 218 2.28 10.92 -2.25
N SER A 219 3.56 11.21 -2.00
CA SER A 219 4.03 11.51 -0.65
C SER A 219 3.42 12.81 -0.11
N ALA A 220 3.37 13.86 -0.94
CA ALA A 220 2.69 15.10 -0.59
C ALA A 220 1.19 14.89 -0.32
N SER A 221 0.54 14.00 -1.08
CA SER A 221 -0.89 13.69 -0.90
C SER A 221 -1.19 13.00 0.43
N TYR A 222 -0.23 12.28 1.04
CA TYR A 222 -0.41 11.72 2.38
C TYR A 222 -0.51 12.80 3.46
N LEU A 223 0.17 13.94 3.29
CA LEU A 223 0.13 15.05 4.27
C LEU A 223 -1.24 15.74 4.33
N VAL A 224 -1.95 15.76 3.21
CA VAL A 224 -3.28 16.41 3.08
C VAL A 224 -4.42 15.40 2.93
N LEU A 225 -4.17 14.12 3.23
CA LEU A 225 -5.14 13.01 3.13
C LEU A 225 -5.78 12.84 1.73
N LEU A 226 -5.15 13.35 0.68
CA LEU A 226 -5.61 13.23 -0.72
C LEU A 226 -5.10 11.95 -1.42
N SER A 227 -4.35 11.11 -0.71
CA SER A 227 -3.77 9.88 -1.27
C SER A 227 -4.80 8.90 -1.82
N ALA A 228 -6.02 8.90 -1.28
CA ALA A 228 -7.15 8.11 -1.77
C ALA A 228 -7.53 8.45 -3.23
N PHE A 229 -7.20 9.65 -3.70
CA PHE A 229 -7.45 10.13 -5.07
C PHE A 229 -6.19 10.08 -5.93
N ALA A 230 -5.03 10.42 -5.36
CA ALA A 230 -3.76 10.39 -6.07
C ALA A 230 -3.38 8.97 -6.51
N LYS A 231 -3.58 7.97 -5.65
CA LYS A 231 -3.19 6.58 -5.93
C LYS A 231 -3.92 5.97 -7.13
N PRO A 232 -5.26 6.05 -7.26
CA PRO A 232 -5.97 5.62 -8.47
C PRO A 232 -5.45 6.23 -9.77
N TYR A 233 -5.12 7.52 -9.75
CA TYR A 233 -4.56 8.20 -10.92
C TYR A 233 -3.20 7.63 -11.32
N ILE A 234 -2.33 7.37 -10.34
CA ILE A 234 -1.01 6.77 -10.59
C ILE A 234 -1.16 5.35 -11.15
N GLN A 235 -2.09 4.55 -10.64
CA GLN A 235 -2.36 3.22 -11.17
C GLN A 235 -2.87 3.23 -12.61
N LEU A 236 -3.68 4.22 -12.99
CA LEU A 236 -4.04 4.44 -14.39
C LEU A 236 -2.79 4.72 -15.25
N LYS A 237 -1.85 5.54 -14.76
CA LYS A 237 -0.58 5.81 -15.45
C LYS A 237 0.32 4.58 -15.56
N ILE A 238 0.32 3.72 -14.55
CA ILE A 238 0.97 2.40 -14.58
C ILE A 238 0.35 1.54 -15.69
N ALA A 239 -0.98 1.45 -15.77
CA ALA A 239 -1.68 0.68 -16.79
C ALA A 239 -1.32 1.16 -18.21
N GLN A 240 -1.33 2.48 -18.42
CA GLN A 240 -0.90 3.10 -19.68
C GLN A 240 0.55 2.75 -20.03
N ARG A 241 1.46 2.81 -19.05
CA ARG A 241 2.88 2.44 -19.25
C ARG A 241 3.04 0.97 -19.62
N MET A 242 2.35 0.08 -18.92
CA MET A 242 2.39 -1.35 -19.16
C MET A 242 1.85 -1.71 -20.56
N GLY A 243 0.77 -1.06 -21.03
CA GLY A 243 0.22 -1.27 -22.37
C GLY A 243 1.18 -0.88 -23.52
N MET A 244 2.13 0.02 -23.25
CA MET A 244 3.22 0.32 -24.20
C MET A 244 4.37 -0.69 -24.14
N THR A 245 4.51 -1.41 -23.03
CA THR A 245 5.68 -2.27 -22.74
C THR A 245 5.41 -3.75 -23.07
N ILE A 246 4.16 -4.23 -22.96
CA ILE A 246 3.77 -5.64 -23.18
C ILE A 246 3.33 -5.86 -24.65
N LYS A 247 4.06 -5.30 -25.62
CA LYS A 247 3.80 -5.56 -27.05
C LYS A 247 4.55 -6.79 -27.54
#